data_AF-A0A7J7PIY2-F1
#
_entry.id   AF-A0A7J7PIY2-F1
#
_cell.length_a   1.000
_cell.length_b   1.000
_cell.length_c   1.000
_cell.angle_alpha   90.00
_cell.angle_beta   90.00
_cell.angle_gamma   90.00
#
_symmetry.space_group_name_H-M   'P 1'
#
loop_
_entity.id
_entity.type
_entity.pdbx_description
1 polymer ?
#
loop_
_entity_poly.entity_id
_entity_poly.type
_entity_poly.pdbx_seq_one_letter_code
_entity_poly.pdbx_strand_id
1 'polypeptide(L)'
;MEGCTGMLAALPAHSLTHLDLDLSGMYRLGDGSAVPAALARLTNLQRLRITFRAVPLHRRGSPTYSCLAGVAQLTRLTWLEVGNNWYGSEQLQQLLVQPLPLRLQRLKFAADVDEPGQLLLRLAQLPALQHLSLVFARWRRAAAAAAAWPQLPQLCELAVSTSGEAAGRQEWEAVLNGAAACSRLTKLSLGPALFGYEARQARIAPCAKLAGLTHLKDLAFQFCCWRPVPGDTLALTALTGLTRLVLCNAGAGWLRHLHLTGSSLFGMACLANVSRLTQLTQLSLCVNKGLTLQGLMLLTGLKRLQCLDVNIDAEVTKEMVKSFWAAQQQQQQL
;
A
#
# COMPACT_ATOMS: atom_id res chain seq x y z
N MET A 1 -9.38 -2.24 -36.71
CA MET A 1 -9.36 -2.37 -35.23
C MET A 1 -10.12 -1.18 -34.65
N GLU A 2 -11.44 -1.18 -34.80
CA GLU A 2 -12.34 -0.12 -34.30
C GLU A 2 -12.97 -0.48 -32.94
N GLY A 3 -12.58 -1.60 -32.35
CA GLY A 3 -13.31 -2.25 -31.25
C GLY A 3 -13.54 -1.34 -30.05
N CYS A 4 -12.48 -0.82 -29.43
CA CYS A 4 -12.65 -0.14 -28.13
C CYS A 4 -13.12 1.30 -28.22
N THR A 5 -12.71 2.05 -29.24
CA THR A 5 -13.20 3.42 -29.46
C THR A 5 -14.68 3.40 -29.83
N GLY A 6 -15.09 2.47 -30.70
CA GLY A 6 -16.50 2.24 -31.03
C GLY A 6 -17.32 1.81 -29.81
N MET A 7 -16.78 0.91 -28.97
CA MET A 7 -17.44 0.49 -27.73
C MET A 7 -17.65 1.66 -26.75
N LEU A 8 -16.63 2.49 -26.51
CA LEU A 8 -16.75 3.67 -25.63
C LEU A 8 -17.75 4.68 -26.18
N ALA A 9 -17.77 4.89 -27.50
CA ALA A 9 -18.71 5.81 -28.15
C ALA A 9 -20.16 5.33 -28.11
N ALA A 10 -20.37 4.01 -28.00
CA ALA A 10 -21.68 3.36 -27.89
C ALA A 10 -22.23 3.30 -26.45
N LEU A 11 -21.43 3.66 -25.44
CA LEU A 11 -21.88 3.69 -24.06
C LEU A 11 -22.98 4.76 -23.84
N PRO A 12 -23.96 4.50 -22.97
CA PRO A 12 -25.03 5.44 -22.71
C PRO A 12 -24.51 6.64 -21.90
N ALA A 13 -24.20 7.72 -22.60
CA ALA A 13 -23.55 8.93 -22.09
C ALA A 13 -24.18 9.53 -20.82
N HIS A 14 -25.49 9.36 -20.65
CA HIS A 14 -26.26 10.00 -19.58
C HIS A 14 -26.72 9.04 -18.47
N SER A 15 -26.62 7.72 -18.60
CA SER A 15 -27.02 6.82 -17.51
C SER A 15 -25.83 6.26 -16.72
N LEU A 16 -24.63 6.34 -17.29
CA LEU A 16 -23.46 5.67 -16.75
C LEU A 16 -22.82 6.52 -15.63
N THR A 17 -22.89 6.01 -14.40
CA THR A 17 -22.34 6.67 -13.21
C THR A 17 -20.98 6.09 -12.79
N HIS A 18 -20.65 4.87 -13.25
CA HIS A 18 -19.46 4.12 -12.86
C HIS A 18 -18.84 3.45 -14.08
N LEU A 19 -17.55 3.68 -14.30
CA LEU A 19 -16.81 3.08 -15.40
C LEU A 19 -15.46 2.59 -14.91
N ASP A 20 -15.16 1.32 -15.21
CA ASP A 20 -13.84 0.73 -15.06
C ASP A 20 -13.30 0.43 -16.45
N LEU A 21 -12.23 1.12 -16.83
CA LEU A 21 -11.57 1.00 -18.12
C LEU A 21 -10.24 0.31 -17.95
N ASP A 22 -10.20 -0.97 -18.36
CA ASP A 22 -8.94 -1.65 -18.56
C ASP A 22 -8.43 -1.41 -19.98
N LEU A 23 -7.41 -0.56 -20.09
CA LEU A 23 -6.74 -0.23 -21.36
C LEU A 23 -5.53 -1.15 -21.64
N SER A 24 -5.40 -2.22 -20.85
CA SER A 24 -4.43 -3.29 -21.07
C SER A 24 -4.66 -3.96 -22.43
N GLY A 25 -3.63 -4.02 -23.28
CA GLY A 25 -3.75 -4.61 -24.62
C GLY A 25 -3.97 -3.60 -25.74
N MET A 26 -4.19 -2.32 -25.43
CA MET A 26 -4.45 -1.28 -26.42
C MET A 26 -3.18 -0.64 -26.98
N TYR A 27 -2.29 -1.45 -27.56
CA TYR A 27 -1.01 -0.97 -28.12
C TYR A 27 -1.14 -0.26 -29.48
N ARG A 28 -2.36 -0.23 -30.04
CA ARG A 28 -2.66 0.26 -31.39
C ARG A 28 -3.99 1.02 -31.45
N LEU A 29 -4.36 1.73 -30.38
CA LEU A 29 -5.36 2.78 -30.54
C LEU A 29 -4.84 3.74 -31.60
N GLY A 30 -5.71 4.12 -32.54
CA GLY A 30 -5.40 5.00 -33.66
C GLY A 30 -5.00 6.40 -33.17
N ASP A 31 -5.63 7.45 -33.70
CA ASP A 31 -5.40 8.77 -33.13
C ASP A 31 -5.72 8.76 -31.62
N GLY A 32 -4.79 9.23 -30.78
CA GLY A 32 -4.95 9.20 -29.32
C GLY A 32 -6.09 10.07 -28.78
N SER A 33 -6.96 10.59 -29.66
CA SER A 33 -8.02 11.55 -29.43
C SER A 33 -9.38 10.91 -29.12
N ALA A 34 -9.64 9.71 -29.65
CA ALA A 34 -10.96 9.08 -29.60
C ALA A 34 -11.40 8.71 -28.17
N VAL A 35 -10.50 8.19 -27.35
CA VAL A 35 -10.77 7.86 -25.93
C VAL A 35 -11.12 9.11 -25.11
N PRO A 36 -10.31 10.19 -25.12
CA PRO A 36 -10.68 11.42 -24.41
C PRO A 36 -12.02 12.00 -24.87
N ALA A 37 -12.29 12.00 -26.18
CA ALA A 37 -13.57 12.49 -26.73
C ALA A 37 -14.75 11.65 -26.25
N ALA A 38 -14.61 10.32 -26.21
CA ALA A 38 -15.65 9.43 -25.69
C ALA A 38 -15.87 9.63 -24.18
N LEU A 39 -14.79 9.76 -23.39
CA LEU A 39 -14.87 10.04 -21.95
C LEU A 39 -15.59 11.36 -21.68
N ALA A 40 -15.27 12.42 -22.42
CA ALA A 40 -15.91 13.73 -22.27
C ALA A 40 -17.44 13.71 -22.42
N ARG A 41 -17.99 12.76 -23.19
CA ARG A 41 -19.45 12.60 -23.37
C ARG A 41 -20.14 12.00 -22.13
N LEU A 42 -19.40 11.31 -21.25
CA LEU A 42 -19.94 10.61 -20.08
C LEU A 42 -20.19 11.59 -18.90
N THR A 43 -20.96 12.64 -19.14
CA THR A 43 -21.17 13.77 -18.21
C THR A 43 -21.76 13.39 -16.85
N ASN A 44 -22.41 12.22 -16.74
CA ASN A 44 -22.97 11.70 -15.50
C ASN A 44 -22.03 10.79 -14.70
N LEU A 45 -20.80 10.61 -15.17
CA LEU A 45 -19.83 9.75 -14.53
C LEU A 45 -19.39 10.32 -13.18
N GLN A 46 -19.61 9.54 -12.12
CA GLN A 46 -19.22 9.86 -10.74
C GLN A 46 -17.94 9.13 -10.33
N ARG A 47 -17.71 7.95 -10.91
CA ARG A 47 -16.63 7.03 -10.59
C ARG A 47 -15.94 6.57 -11.86
N LEU A 48 -14.66 6.88 -11.98
CA LEU A 48 -13.83 6.46 -13.10
C LEU A 48 -12.58 5.74 -12.58
N ARG A 49 -12.40 4.51 -13.02
CA ARG A 49 -11.16 3.77 -12.85
C ARG A 49 -10.55 3.51 -14.22
N ILE A 50 -9.26 3.82 -14.38
CA ILE A 50 -8.52 3.57 -15.61
C ILE A 50 -7.27 2.77 -15.24
N THR A 51 -7.16 1.53 -15.72
CA THR A 51 -6.00 0.67 -15.49
C THR A 51 -5.22 0.42 -16.76
N PHE A 52 -3.90 0.31 -16.61
CA PHE A 52 -2.98 -0.07 -17.67
C PHE A 52 -2.07 -1.18 -17.16
N ARG A 53 -2.02 -2.30 -17.87
CA ARG A 53 -1.00 -3.32 -17.64
C ARG A 53 0.26 -2.87 -18.36
N ALA A 54 1.31 -2.57 -17.60
CA ALA A 54 2.63 -2.35 -18.16
C ALA A 54 3.02 -3.57 -18.98
N VAL A 55 3.24 -3.35 -20.28
CA VAL A 55 4.17 -4.20 -21.02
C VAL A 55 5.57 -3.69 -20.67
N PRO A 56 6.56 -4.55 -20.40
CA PRO A 56 7.94 -4.12 -20.22
C PRO A 56 8.39 -3.34 -21.46
N LEU A 57 8.39 -2.01 -21.37
CA LEU A 57 8.76 -1.12 -22.47
C LEU A 57 10.29 -1.14 -22.62
N HIS A 58 10.81 -2.18 -23.29
CA HIS A 58 12.16 -2.13 -23.86
C HIS A 58 12.17 -1.49 -25.27
N ARG A 59 11.03 -1.02 -25.78
CA ARG A 59 10.97 -0.32 -27.07
C ARG A 59 10.53 1.13 -26.90
N ARG A 60 11.47 2.04 -27.23
CA ARG A 60 11.35 3.49 -27.27
C ARG A 60 10.10 3.93 -28.01
N GLY A 61 9.22 4.61 -27.29
CA GLY A 61 7.99 5.21 -27.81
C GLY A 61 6.97 5.19 -26.68
N SER A 62 7.08 6.14 -25.75
CA SER A 62 6.02 6.34 -24.76
C SER A 62 4.79 6.79 -25.55
N PRO A 63 3.72 5.98 -25.63
CA PRO A 63 2.55 6.40 -26.38
C PRO A 63 1.94 7.58 -25.60
N THR A 64 1.79 8.71 -26.28
CA THR A 64 1.14 9.92 -25.75
C THR A 64 -0.36 9.69 -25.62
N TYR A 65 -0.77 8.89 -24.64
CA TYR A 65 -2.16 8.64 -24.34
C TYR A 65 -2.83 9.87 -23.70
N SER A 66 -3.39 10.77 -24.50
CA SER A 66 -4.11 11.96 -24.00
C SER A 66 -5.42 11.65 -23.24
N CYS A 67 -5.68 10.40 -22.84
CA CYS A 67 -6.96 9.94 -22.30
C CYS A 67 -7.47 10.75 -21.09
N LEU A 68 -6.57 11.35 -20.30
CA LEU A 68 -6.94 12.22 -19.18
C LEU A 68 -7.50 13.59 -19.60
N ALA A 69 -7.29 14.04 -20.85
CA ALA A 69 -7.84 15.30 -21.33
C ALA A 69 -9.39 15.32 -21.26
N GLY A 70 -10.04 14.18 -21.52
CA GLY A 70 -11.49 14.05 -21.38
C GLY A 70 -11.98 14.08 -19.94
N VAL A 71 -11.13 13.71 -18.97
CA VAL A 71 -11.49 13.63 -17.55
C VAL A 71 -11.78 15.01 -16.96
N ALA A 72 -11.12 16.06 -17.44
CA ALA A 72 -11.38 17.43 -17.01
C ALA A 72 -12.83 17.89 -17.30
N GLN A 73 -13.51 17.28 -18.28
CA GLN A 73 -14.91 17.60 -18.62
C GLN A 73 -15.93 16.86 -17.74
N LEU A 74 -15.49 15.91 -16.92
CA LEU A 74 -16.36 15.11 -16.04
C LEU A 74 -16.69 15.87 -14.75
N THR A 75 -17.57 16.87 -14.86
CA THR A 75 -17.92 17.78 -13.74
C THR A 75 -18.59 17.08 -12.54
N ARG A 76 -19.14 15.88 -12.73
CA ARG A 76 -19.77 15.06 -11.68
C ARG A 76 -18.82 14.04 -11.05
N LEU A 77 -17.55 14.00 -11.49
CA LEU A 77 -16.59 13.03 -11.00
C LEU A 77 -16.24 13.29 -9.54
N THR A 78 -16.47 12.29 -8.69
CA THR A 78 -16.17 12.32 -7.26
C THR A 78 -15.05 11.35 -6.89
N TRP A 79 -14.81 10.33 -7.72
CA TRP A 79 -13.74 9.36 -7.54
C TRP A 79 -13.02 9.09 -8.84
N LEU A 80 -11.70 9.27 -8.82
CA LEU A 80 -10.80 8.96 -9.92
C LEU A 80 -9.70 8.01 -9.42
N GLU A 81 -9.61 6.83 -10.04
CA GLU A 81 -8.50 5.89 -9.84
C GLU A 81 -7.74 5.72 -11.15
N VAL A 82 -6.48 6.14 -11.13
CA VAL A 82 -5.53 6.03 -12.23
C VAL A 82 -4.53 4.94 -11.83
N GLY A 83 -4.63 3.77 -12.48
CA GLY A 83 -3.92 2.55 -12.09
C GLY A 83 -2.40 2.68 -12.12
N ASN A 84 -1.72 1.67 -11.61
CA ASN A 84 -0.25 1.63 -11.59
C ASN A 84 0.26 1.48 -13.03
N ASN A 85 1.37 2.15 -13.39
CA ASN A 85 2.07 2.12 -14.69
C ASN A 85 1.88 3.33 -15.64
N TRP A 86 1.56 4.51 -15.11
CA TRP A 86 1.62 5.72 -15.92
C TRP A 86 3.06 6.22 -15.93
N TYR A 87 3.81 5.75 -16.93
CA TYR A 87 5.14 6.25 -17.22
C TYR A 87 5.01 7.53 -18.04
N GLY A 88 5.34 8.66 -17.43
CA GLY A 88 5.25 9.98 -18.07
C GLY A 88 4.41 10.93 -17.23
N SER A 89 5.10 11.90 -16.62
CA SER A 89 4.52 12.96 -15.81
C SER A 89 3.53 13.83 -16.55
N GLU A 90 3.64 13.92 -17.87
CA GLU A 90 2.94 14.93 -18.67
C GLU A 90 1.43 14.83 -18.58
N GLN A 91 0.83 13.63 -18.60
CA GLN A 91 -0.63 13.49 -18.62
C GLN A 91 -1.26 13.84 -17.27
N LEU A 92 -0.59 13.43 -16.19
CA LEU A 92 -1.03 13.79 -14.85
C LEU A 92 -0.79 15.28 -14.57
N GLN A 93 0.34 15.82 -15.03
CA GLN A 93 0.59 17.26 -14.99
C GLN A 93 -0.46 18.03 -15.80
N GLN A 94 -0.83 17.56 -17.00
CA GLN A 94 -1.91 18.15 -17.81
C GLN A 94 -3.24 18.10 -17.07
N LEU A 95 -3.60 16.96 -16.46
CA LEU A 95 -4.81 16.83 -15.65
C LEU A 95 -4.83 17.87 -14.51
N LEU A 96 -3.67 18.21 -13.95
CA LEU A 96 -3.53 19.17 -12.85
C LEU A 96 -3.30 20.61 -13.30
N VAL A 97 -2.97 20.84 -14.56
CA VAL A 97 -3.00 22.17 -15.19
C VAL A 97 -4.44 22.54 -15.55
N GLN A 98 -5.27 21.55 -15.87
CA GLN A 98 -6.69 21.75 -16.09
C GLN A 98 -7.42 21.96 -14.75
N PRO A 99 -8.50 22.76 -14.72
CA PRO A 99 -9.34 22.88 -13.54
C PRO A 99 -9.99 21.52 -13.26
N LEU A 100 -9.42 20.77 -12.33
CA LEU A 100 -10.03 19.54 -11.85
C LEU A 100 -11.45 19.83 -11.33
N PRO A 101 -12.40 18.90 -11.51
CA PRO A 101 -13.75 19.09 -10.98
C PRO A 101 -13.69 19.40 -9.49
N LEU A 102 -14.32 20.50 -9.07
CA LEU A 102 -14.40 20.95 -7.67
C LEU A 102 -15.06 19.92 -6.73
N ARG A 103 -15.54 18.79 -7.25
CA ARG A 103 -16.24 17.72 -6.53
C ARG A 103 -15.38 16.47 -6.33
N LEU A 104 -14.13 16.45 -6.78
CA LEU A 104 -13.28 15.27 -6.64
C LEU A 104 -12.94 15.03 -5.17
N GLN A 105 -13.56 14.01 -4.57
CA GLN A 105 -13.41 13.66 -3.16
C GLN A 105 -12.33 12.60 -2.93
N ARG A 106 -12.12 11.74 -3.93
CA ARG A 106 -11.20 10.62 -3.84
C ARG A 106 -10.33 10.56 -5.09
N LEU A 107 -9.01 10.61 -4.89
CA LEU A 107 -8.04 10.49 -5.96
C LEU A 107 -7.03 9.42 -5.59
N LYS A 108 -6.84 8.45 -6.49
CA LYS A 108 -5.79 7.45 -6.40
C LYS A 108 -4.98 7.46 -7.68
N PHE A 109 -3.66 7.60 -7.59
CA PHE A 109 -2.79 7.52 -8.77
C PHE A 109 -1.39 7.06 -8.43
N ALA A 110 -0.71 6.55 -9.47
CA ALA A 110 0.71 6.26 -9.41
C ALA A 110 1.54 7.53 -9.72
N ALA A 111 2.28 8.01 -8.72
CA ALA A 111 3.14 9.19 -8.82
C ALA A 111 4.53 8.81 -9.35
N ASP A 112 4.61 8.58 -10.65
CA ASP A 112 5.88 8.32 -11.34
C ASP A 112 6.33 9.55 -12.16
N VAL A 113 6.43 10.68 -11.46
CA VAL A 113 6.77 11.99 -12.05
C VAL A 113 8.17 12.45 -11.62
N ASP A 114 8.85 13.23 -12.45
CA ASP A 114 10.20 13.74 -12.13
C ASP A 114 10.21 14.74 -10.97
N GLU A 115 9.18 15.58 -10.88
CA GLU A 115 9.01 16.57 -9.81
C GLU A 115 7.70 16.34 -9.03
N PRO A 116 7.63 15.31 -8.18
CA PRO A 116 6.39 15.00 -7.46
C PRO A 116 6.02 16.07 -6.44
N GLY A 117 6.97 16.84 -5.92
CA GLY A 117 6.71 17.91 -4.95
C GLY A 117 5.69 18.94 -5.46
N GLN A 118 5.94 19.57 -6.62
CA GLN A 118 5.03 20.59 -7.18
C GLN A 118 3.64 20.02 -7.48
N LEU A 119 3.61 18.79 -7.99
CA LEU A 119 2.37 18.08 -8.29
C LEU A 119 1.52 17.91 -7.02
N LEU A 120 2.15 17.46 -5.94
CA LEU A 120 1.49 17.27 -4.66
C LEU A 120 1.00 18.60 -4.06
N LEU A 121 1.80 19.67 -4.16
CA LEU A 121 1.37 20.99 -3.71
C LEU A 121 0.10 21.48 -4.40
N ARG A 122 -0.08 21.18 -5.70
CA ARG A 122 -1.33 21.49 -6.41
C ARG A 122 -2.50 20.65 -5.91
N LEU A 123 -2.27 19.38 -5.58
CA LEU A 123 -3.30 18.53 -4.98
C LEU A 123 -3.75 19.01 -3.61
N ALA A 124 -2.85 19.63 -2.83
CA ALA A 124 -3.18 20.29 -1.55
C ALA A 124 -4.23 21.40 -1.72
N GLN A 125 -4.31 22.01 -2.92
CA GLN A 125 -5.24 23.10 -3.21
C GLN A 125 -6.64 22.62 -3.64
N LEU A 126 -6.90 21.30 -3.68
CA LEU A 126 -8.21 20.77 -4.06
C LEU A 126 -9.13 20.70 -2.81
N PRO A 127 -10.06 21.65 -2.62
CA PRO A 127 -10.77 21.80 -1.35
C PRO A 127 -11.72 20.64 -1.04
N ALA A 128 -12.21 19.95 -2.08
CA ALA A 128 -13.11 18.81 -1.91
C ALA A 128 -12.38 17.48 -1.72
N LEU A 129 -11.05 17.42 -1.92
CA LEU A 129 -10.31 16.17 -1.88
C LEU A 129 -10.19 15.70 -0.42
N GLN A 130 -10.87 14.62 -0.09
CA GLN A 130 -10.91 14.06 1.26
C GLN A 130 -10.00 12.85 1.44
N HIS A 131 -9.75 12.12 0.35
CA HIS A 131 -8.95 10.91 0.34
C HIS A 131 -7.99 10.94 -0.85
N LEU A 132 -6.70 10.99 -0.54
CA LEU A 132 -5.62 10.84 -1.50
C LEU A 132 -4.89 9.53 -1.22
N SER A 133 -4.70 8.74 -2.28
CA SER A 133 -3.95 7.48 -2.30
C SER A 133 -2.82 7.60 -3.32
N LEU A 134 -1.58 7.62 -2.84
CA LEU A 134 -0.38 7.77 -3.67
C LEU A 134 0.34 6.43 -3.82
N VAL A 135 0.71 6.08 -5.05
CA VAL A 135 1.54 4.90 -5.33
C VAL A 135 2.83 5.33 -6.02
N PHE A 136 3.98 5.17 -5.39
CA PHE A 136 5.27 5.45 -6.04
C PHE A 136 5.90 4.17 -6.57
N ALA A 137 6.30 4.17 -7.85
CA ALA A 137 6.99 3.04 -8.48
C ALA A 137 8.51 2.99 -8.15
N ARG A 138 9.06 4.10 -7.62
CA ARG A 138 10.49 4.27 -7.34
C ARG A 138 10.73 4.95 -6.00
N TRP A 139 11.65 4.40 -5.21
CA TRP A 139 12.04 4.92 -3.89
C TRP A 139 12.58 6.34 -3.97
N ARG A 140 13.46 6.62 -4.93
CA ARG A 140 14.02 7.96 -5.16
C ARG A 140 12.93 9.02 -5.37
N ARG A 141 11.91 8.71 -6.16
CA ARG A 141 10.79 9.63 -6.42
C ARG A 141 9.91 9.82 -5.18
N ALA A 142 9.63 8.74 -4.46
CA ALA A 142 8.93 8.82 -3.18
C ALA A 142 9.70 9.69 -2.17
N ALA A 143 11.01 9.51 -2.06
CA ALA A 143 11.87 10.30 -1.18
C ALA A 143 11.89 11.79 -1.55
N ALA A 144 12.01 12.11 -2.85
CA ALA A 144 11.92 13.49 -3.34
C ALA A 144 10.55 14.13 -3.05
N ALA A 145 9.48 13.34 -3.03
CA ALA A 145 8.13 13.79 -2.72
C ALA A 145 7.87 13.95 -1.21
N ALA A 146 8.65 13.27 -0.37
CA ALA A 146 8.33 13.04 1.04
C ALA A 146 8.15 14.33 1.85
N ALA A 147 8.92 15.37 1.54
CA ALA A 147 8.81 16.68 2.19
C ALA A 147 7.48 17.40 1.93
N ALA A 148 6.76 17.05 0.85
CA ALA A 148 5.47 17.64 0.51
C ALA A 148 4.29 16.91 1.18
N TRP A 149 4.46 15.66 1.63
CA TRP A 149 3.36 14.87 2.19
C TRP A 149 2.68 15.49 3.42
N PRO A 150 3.39 16.13 4.36
CA PRO A 150 2.75 16.77 5.52
C PRO A 150 1.82 17.93 5.13
N GLN A 151 1.98 18.47 3.92
CA GLN A 151 1.14 19.55 3.38
C GLN A 151 -0.14 19.00 2.73
N LEU A 152 -0.35 17.68 2.74
CA LEU A 152 -1.51 17.00 2.17
C LEU A 152 -2.42 16.50 3.30
N PRO A 153 -3.26 17.36 3.90
CA PRO A 153 -4.19 16.92 4.95
C PRO A 153 -5.13 15.80 4.48
N GLN A 154 -5.34 15.64 3.19
CA GLN A 154 -6.18 14.60 2.58
C GLN A 154 -5.46 13.26 2.35
N LEU A 155 -4.15 13.16 2.58
CA LEU A 155 -3.38 11.93 2.35
C LEU A 155 -3.78 10.86 3.38
N CYS A 156 -4.54 9.87 2.92
CA CYS A 156 -5.04 8.78 3.76
C CYS A 156 -4.35 7.45 3.48
N GLU A 157 -3.85 7.26 2.25
CA GLU A 157 -3.15 6.04 1.85
C GLU A 157 -1.85 6.39 1.11
N LEU A 158 -0.77 5.71 1.50
CA LEU A 158 0.52 5.85 0.86
C LEU A 158 1.08 4.46 0.57
N ALA A 159 1.43 4.21 -0.69
CA ALA A 159 2.15 3.03 -1.11
C ALA A 159 3.42 3.44 -1.85
N VAL A 160 4.54 2.80 -1.51
CA VAL A 160 5.81 2.96 -2.22
C VAL A 160 6.25 1.56 -2.62
N SER A 161 6.09 1.18 -3.87
CA SER A 161 6.42 -0.16 -4.36
C SER A 161 7.41 -0.08 -5.50
N THR A 162 8.55 -0.78 -5.42
CA THR A 162 9.50 -0.80 -6.53
C THR A 162 9.56 -2.14 -7.23
N SER A 163 9.71 -2.07 -8.54
CA SER A 163 10.08 -3.21 -9.37
C SER A 163 11.57 -3.10 -9.70
N GLY A 164 12.42 -3.65 -8.85
CA GLY A 164 13.84 -3.90 -9.18
C GLY A 164 14.86 -2.83 -8.81
N GLU A 165 14.44 -1.67 -8.28
CA GLU A 165 15.38 -0.66 -7.76
C GLU A 165 15.56 -0.77 -6.24
N ALA A 166 16.83 -0.76 -5.83
CA ALA A 166 17.26 -0.71 -4.44
C ALA A 166 17.00 0.68 -3.84
N ALA A 167 16.40 0.74 -2.65
CA ALA A 167 16.31 1.99 -1.90
C ALA A 167 17.63 2.26 -1.20
N GLY A 168 18.18 3.46 -1.37
CA GLY A 168 19.23 3.96 -0.50
C GLY A 168 18.71 4.23 0.92
N ARG A 169 19.60 4.20 1.92
CA ARG A 169 19.24 4.52 3.31
C ARG A 169 18.58 5.90 3.45
N GLN A 170 19.14 6.90 2.78
CA GLN A 170 18.62 8.28 2.83
C GLN A 170 17.21 8.38 2.23
N GLU A 171 16.96 7.70 1.11
CA GLU A 171 15.64 7.68 0.46
C GLU A 171 14.60 7.04 1.39
N TRP A 172 14.98 5.93 2.04
CA TRP A 172 14.17 5.26 3.02
C TRP A 172 13.85 6.14 4.24
N GLU A 173 14.86 6.77 4.83
CA GLU A 173 14.67 7.69 5.96
C GLU A 173 13.81 8.89 5.58
N ALA A 174 13.99 9.46 4.39
CA ALA A 174 13.16 10.54 3.87
C ALA A 174 11.69 10.10 3.75
N VAL A 175 11.42 8.94 3.16
CA VAL A 175 10.06 8.38 3.06
C VAL A 175 9.45 8.16 4.46
N LEU A 176 10.18 7.54 5.39
CA LEU A 176 9.65 7.33 6.73
C LEU A 176 9.35 8.64 7.47
N ASN A 177 10.25 9.62 7.37
CA ASN A 177 10.05 10.93 8.01
C ASN A 177 8.85 11.67 7.42
N GLY A 178 8.72 11.66 6.09
CA GLY A 178 7.55 12.24 5.41
C GLY A 178 6.26 11.55 5.83
N ALA A 179 6.23 10.21 5.85
CA ALA A 179 5.04 9.44 6.21
C ALA A 179 4.65 9.65 7.68
N ALA A 180 5.63 9.70 8.60
CA ALA A 180 5.41 9.93 10.02
C ALA A 180 4.80 11.31 10.32
N ALA A 181 5.04 12.30 9.44
CA ALA A 181 4.46 13.63 9.55
C ALA A 181 3.03 13.74 8.97
N CYS A 182 2.49 12.67 8.38
CA CYS A 182 1.13 12.62 7.85
C CYS A 182 0.13 12.10 8.89
N SER A 183 -0.37 12.98 9.77
CA SER A 183 -1.25 12.59 10.88
C SER A 183 -2.56 11.89 10.46
N ARG A 184 -3.04 12.11 9.23
CA ARG A 184 -4.26 11.48 8.69
C ARG A 184 -4.03 10.17 7.94
N LEU A 185 -2.79 9.68 7.90
CA LEU A 185 -2.45 8.45 7.21
C LEU A 185 -3.09 7.23 7.89
N THR A 186 -3.96 6.54 7.16
CA THR A 186 -4.66 5.34 7.63
C THR A 186 -4.10 4.06 7.04
N LYS A 187 -3.38 4.15 5.92
CA LYS A 187 -2.74 3.02 5.25
C LYS A 187 -1.35 3.40 4.76
N LEU A 188 -0.36 2.58 5.11
CA LEU A 188 1.01 2.71 4.67
C LEU A 188 1.49 1.36 4.16
N SER A 189 1.89 1.29 2.89
CA SER A 189 2.43 0.08 2.28
C SER A 189 3.79 0.38 1.65
N LEU A 190 4.85 -0.06 2.30
CA LEU A 190 6.21 0.04 1.78
C LEU A 190 6.57 -1.29 1.15
N GLY A 191 6.60 -1.33 -0.19
CA GLY A 191 6.98 -2.45 -1.04
C GLY A 191 8.46 -2.82 -0.92
N PRO A 192 8.92 -3.93 -1.55
CA PRO A 192 10.27 -4.42 -1.39
C PRO A 192 11.30 -3.36 -1.80
N ALA A 193 12.13 -2.94 -0.85
CA ALA A 193 13.40 -2.31 -1.14
C ALA A 193 14.40 -3.46 -1.26
N LEU A 194 14.90 -3.69 -2.46
CA LEU A 194 16.08 -4.53 -2.61
C LEU A 194 17.22 -3.78 -1.93
N PHE A 195 17.42 -3.98 -0.63
CA PHE A 195 18.54 -3.35 0.03
C PHE A 195 19.83 -3.90 -0.60
N GLY A 196 20.63 -3.00 -1.18
CA GLY A 196 22.01 -3.32 -1.53
C GLY A 196 22.72 -3.92 -0.31
N TYR A 197 23.78 -4.71 -0.52
CA TYR A 197 24.46 -5.43 0.55
C TYR A 197 24.81 -4.54 1.76
N GLU A 198 25.13 -3.27 1.51
CA GLU A 198 25.40 -2.25 2.53
C GLU A 198 24.18 -1.90 3.40
N ALA A 199 22.99 -1.83 2.83
CA ALA A 199 21.80 -1.44 3.58
C ALA A 199 21.26 -2.58 4.47
N ARG A 200 21.75 -3.81 4.31
CA ARG A 200 21.51 -4.91 5.28
C ARG A 200 22.13 -4.64 6.65
N GLN A 201 23.14 -3.78 6.73
CA GLN A 201 23.81 -3.45 8.00
C GLN A 201 23.15 -2.27 8.72
N ALA A 202 22.43 -1.41 7.99
CA ALA A 202 21.75 -0.27 8.57
C ALA A 202 20.53 -0.74 9.37
N ARG A 203 20.64 -0.70 10.70
CA ARG A 203 19.52 -0.89 11.63
C ARG A 203 18.57 0.31 11.52
N ILE A 204 17.62 0.25 10.60
CA ILE A 204 16.53 1.22 10.53
C ILE A 204 15.40 0.73 11.44
N ALA A 205 14.90 1.65 12.27
CA ALA A 205 13.78 1.42 13.17
C ALA A 205 12.49 2.06 12.61
N PRO A 206 11.86 1.47 11.56
CA PRO A 206 10.70 2.09 10.91
C PRO A 206 9.52 2.25 11.86
N CYS A 207 9.27 1.28 12.74
CA CYS A 207 8.13 1.33 13.63
C CYS A 207 8.29 2.44 14.67
N ALA A 208 9.50 2.64 15.18
CA ALA A 208 9.80 3.75 16.09
C ALA A 208 9.47 5.12 15.46
N LYS A 209 9.78 5.31 14.18
CA LYS A 209 9.45 6.55 13.46
C LYS A 209 7.96 6.72 13.22
N LEU A 210 7.23 5.63 13.01
CA LEU A 210 5.81 5.65 12.68
C LEU A 210 4.90 5.61 13.91
N ALA A 211 5.44 5.43 15.12
CA ALA A 211 4.69 5.28 16.38
C ALA A 211 3.67 6.41 16.65
N GLY A 212 3.90 7.61 16.11
CA GLY A 212 2.98 8.75 16.23
C GLY A 212 1.74 8.69 15.32
N LEU A 213 1.68 7.74 14.39
CA LEU A 213 0.56 7.58 13.45
C LEU A 213 -0.59 6.81 14.10
N THR A 214 -1.24 7.41 15.09
CA THR A 214 -2.31 6.78 15.89
C THR A 214 -3.56 6.40 15.06
N HIS A 215 -3.75 7.02 13.90
CA HIS A 215 -4.83 6.70 12.95
C HIS A 215 -4.48 5.60 11.94
N LEU A 216 -3.23 5.11 11.95
CA LEU A 216 -2.78 4.09 11.01
C LEU A 216 -3.50 2.76 11.29
N LYS A 217 -4.30 2.31 10.32
CA LYS A 217 -5.10 1.08 10.38
C LYS A 217 -4.45 -0.07 9.63
N ASP A 218 -3.69 0.21 8.58
CA ASP A 218 -3.05 -0.80 7.74
C ASP A 218 -1.57 -0.44 7.51
N LEU A 219 -0.67 -1.26 8.04
CA LEU A 219 0.76 -1.11 7.88
C LEU A 219 1.30 -2.35 7.16
N ALA A 220 1.89 -2.15 5.98
CA ALA A 220 2.50 -3.21 5.20
C ALA A 220 3.97 -2.86 4.95
N PHE A 221 4.87 -3.75 5.35
CA PHE A 221 6.28 -3.71 5.03
C PHE A 221 6.61 -4.94 4.19
N GLN A 222 6.90 -4.79 2.91
CA GLN A 222 7.09 -5.91 2.00
C GLN A 222 8.57 -6.30 1.80
N PHE A 223 9.37 -6.27 2.86
CA PHE A 223 10.83 -6.49 2.79
C PHE A 223 11.20 -7.91 3.17
N CYS A 224 11.94 -8.58 2.30
CA CYS A 224 12.50 -9.89 2.59
C CYS A 224 13.65 -9.88 3.62
N CYS A 225 14.17 -8.72 4.03
CA CYS A 225 15.32 -8.63 4.94
C CYS A 225 15.17 -7.65 6.11
N TRP A 226 13.95 -7.22 6.44
CA TRP A 226 13.74 -6.41 7.64
C TRP A 226 14.03 -7.23 8.90
N ARG A 227 14.91 -6.71 9.76
CA ARG A 227 15.17 -7.25 11.10
C ARG A 227 14.73 -6.19 12.10
N PRO A 228 13.59 -6.35 12.79
CA PRO A 228 13.19 -5.41 13.82
C PRO A 228 14.28 -5.29 14.86
N VAL A 229 14.65 -4.06 15.21
CA VAL A 229 15.44 -3.82 16.42
C VAL A 229 14.51 -3.92 17.63
N PRO A 230 15.01 -4.22 18.86
CA PRO A 230 14.15 -4.37 20.04
C PRO A 230 13.17 -3.20 20.28
N GLY A 231 13.57 -1.97 19.92
CA GLY A 231 12.70 -0.78 20.02
C GLY A 231 11.55 -0.73 19.02
N ASP A 232 11.66 -1.37 17.84
CA ASP A 232 10.58 -1.37 16.84
C ASP A 232 9.37 -2.17 17.30
N THR A 233 9.62 -3.33 17.93
CA THR A 233 8.55 -4.19 18.43
C THR A 233 7.76 -3.47 19.51
N LEU A 234 8.43 -2.71 20.38
CA LEU A 234 7.77 -1.87 21.37
C LEU A 234 7.00 -0.73 20.69
N ALA A 235 7.58 -0.07 19.69
CA ALA A 235 6.93 1.02 18.96
C ALA A 235 5.65 0.59 18.23
N LEU A 236 5.56 -0.66 17.76
CA LEU A 236 4.31 -1.21 17.21
C LEU A 236 3.16 -1.19 18.22
N THR A 237 3.44 -1.28 19.52
CA THR A 237 2.39 -1.20 20.56
C THR A 237 1.79 0.20 20.71
N ALA A 238 2.50 1.24 20.26
CA ALA A 238 1.97 2.61 20.22
C ALA A 238 0.96 2.81 19.08
N LEU A 239 0.97 1.95 18.05
CA LEU A 239 0.02 1.97 16.94
C LEU A 239 -1.32 1.33 17.36
N THR A 240 -1.99 1.93 18.33
CA THR A 240 -3.23 1.40 18.92
C THR A 240 -4.39 1.31 17.93
N GLY A 241 -4.37 2.12 16.86
CA GLY A 241 -5.34 2.08 15.76
C GLY A 241 -5.08 0.99 14.72
N LEU A 242 -3.99 0.23 14.83
CA LEU A 242 -3.58 -0.72 13.81
C LEU A 242 -4.55 -1.91 13.75
N THR A 243 -5.14 -2.12 12.58
CA THR A 243 -6.08 -3.21 12.28
C THR A 243 -5.58 -4.18 11.21
N ARG A 244 -4.40 -3.94 10.64
CA ARG A 244 -3.71 -4.83 9.71
C ARG A 244 -2.20 -4.55 9.76
N LEU A 245 -1.41 -5.61 9.94
CA LEU A 245 0.04 -5.54 9.93
C LEU A 245 0.54 -6.66 9.02
N VAL A 246 1.18 -6.29 7.92
CA VAL A 246 1.83 -7.23 7.00
C VAL A 246 3.31 -6.97 6.99
N LEU A 247 4.09 -8.01 7.23
CA LEU A 247 5.55 -7.98 7.22
C LEU A 247 5.98 -9.04 6.21
N CYS A 248 6.18 -8.76 4.92
CA CYS A 248 6.48 -9.81 3.92
C CYS A 248 7.72 -10.63 4.30
N ASN A 249 7.74 -11.86 3.78
CA ASN A 249 8.20 -13.10 4.42
C ASN A 249 7.28 -13.62 5.52
N ALA A 250 6.30 -12.83 5.95
CA ALA A 250 5.13 -13.25 6.66
C ALA A 250 3.87 -13.01 5.84
N GLY A 251 3.07 -14.06 5.62
CA GLY A 251 1.86 -14.04 4.79
C GLY A 251 0.90 -12.88 5.10
N ALA A 252 0.03 -12.54 4.15
CA ALA A 252 -0.84 -11.38 4.30
C ALA A 252 -2.06 -11.70 5.18
N GLY A 253 -2.32 -10.87 6.19
CA GLY A 253 -3.47 -11.02 7.06
C GLY A 253 -3.83 -9.76 7.85
N TRP A 254 -5.12 -9.61 8.19
CA TRP A 254 -5.72 -8.52 8.97
C TRP A 254 -5.15 -8.57 10.41
N LEU A 255 -5.37 -7.66 11.38
CA LEU A 255 -4.88 -7.86 12.77
C LEU A 255 -5.63 -8.96 13.54
N ARG A 256 -6.53 -9.64 12.82
CA ARG A 256 -7.06 -10.96 13.09
C ARG A 256 -6.11 -12.08 12.63
N HIS A 257 -5.03 -11.77 11.94
CA HIS A 257 -4.14 -12.63 11.17
C HIS A 257 -2.74 -12.00 11.18
N LEU A 258 -1.99 -12.22 12.25
CA LEU A 258 -0.60 -11.80 12.29
C LEU A 258 0.24 -12.89 11.65
N HIS A 259 1.02 -12.54 10.64
CA HIS A 259 2.06 -13.44 10.16
C HIS A 259 3.40 -12.88 10.64
N LEU A 260 4.25 -13.75 11.17
CA LEU A 260 5.64 -13.49 11.54
C LEU A 260 6.58 -14.53 10.89
N THR A 261 6.23 -15.09 9.73
CA THR A 261 7.02 -16.12 9.07
C THR A 261 8.44 -15.62 8.74
N GLY A 262 9.44 -16.47 8.97
CA GLY A 262 10.86 -16.16 8.72
C GLY A 262 11.43 -15.03 9.59
N SER A 263 10.74 -14.65 10.67
CA SER A 263 11.24 -13.65 11.60
C SER A 263 12.28 -14.25 12.56
N SER A 264 13.18 -13.41 13.04
CA SER A 264 14.12 -13.79 14.09
C SER A 264 13.43 -13.70 15.45
N LEU A 265 12.50 -14.64 15.75
CA LEU A 265 11.71 -14.65 16.99
C LEU A 265 12.46 -15.18 18.22
N PHE A 266 13.79 -15.27 18.18
CA PHE A 266 14.63 -15.86 19.25
C PHE A 266 14.48 -15.20 20.64
N GLY A 267 13.69 -14.14 20.78
CA GLY A 267 13.40 -13.51 22.07
C GLY A 267 11.99 -13.84 22.56
N MET A 268 11.89 -14.47 23.73
CA MET A 268 10.63 -14.63 24.48
C MET A 268 9.87 -13.31 24.68
N ALA A 269 10.60 -12.18 24.74
CA ALA A 269 10.02 -10.84 24.81
C ALA A 269 9.11 -10.48 23.61
N CYS A 270 9.45 -10.96 22.40
CA CYS A 270 8.62 -10.73 21.21
C CYS A 270 7.30 -11.48 21.33
N LEU A 271 7.34 -12.77 21.67
CA LEU A 271 6.15 -13.61 21.86
C LEU A 271 5.28 -13.10 23.02
N ALA A 272 5.88 -12.59 24.10
CA ALA A 272 5.17 -11.96 25.20
C ALA A 272 4.44 -10.67 24.79
N ASN A 273 4.96 -9.92 23.81
CA ASN A 273 4.26 -8.77 23.25
C ASN A 273 3.15 -9.19 22.30
N VAL A 274 3.40 -10.21 21.47
CA VAL A 274 2.39 -10.78 20.57
C VAL A 274 1.21 -11.32 21.36
N SER A 275 1.44 -11.99 22.50
CA SER A 275 0.36 -12.55 23.33
C SER A 275 -0.59 -11.52 23.92
N ARG A 276 -0.23 -10.24 23.93
CA ARG A 276 -1.10 -9.13 24.34
C ARG A 276 -2.08 -8.69 23.24
N LEU A 277 -1.89 -9.16 22.00
CA LEU A 277 -2.76 -8.85 20.86
C LEU A 277 -4.01 -9.75 20.88
N THR A 278 -4.80 -9.65 21.94
CA THR A 278 -5.98 -10.51 22.21
C THR A 278 -7.05 -10.51 21.11
N GLN A 279 -6.99 -9.57 20.17
CA GLN A 279 -7.81 -9.48 18.96
C GLN A 279 -7.43 -10.47 17.84
N LEU A 280 -6.27 -11.13 17.92
CA LEU A 280 -5.79 -12.06 16.91
C LEU A 280 -6.66 -13.33 16.81
N THR A 281 -7.08 -13.68 15.60
CA THR A 281 -7.79 -14.93 15.30
C THR A 281 -6.95 -15.94 14.53
N GLN A 282 -5.85 -15.51 13.93
CA GLN A 282 -4.91 -16.32 13.17
C GLN A 282 -3.50 -15.78 13.46
N LEU A 283 -2.56 -16.70 13.65
CA LEU A 283 -1.17 -16.38 13.88
C LEU A 283 -0.33 -17.37 13.07
N SER A 284 0.58 -16.86 12.23
CA SER A 284 1.47 -17.67 11.41
C SER A 284 2.91 -17.44 11.82
N LEU A 285 3.53 -18.45 12.41
CA LEU A 285 4.92 -18.49 12.85
C LEU A 285 5.75 -19.49 12.00
N CYS A 286 5.35 -19.79 10.78
CA CYS A 286 6.10 -20.69 9.90
C CYS A 286 7.56 -20.22 9.72
N VAL A 287 8.50 -21.12 9.46
CA VAL A 287 9.90 -20.79 9.14
C VAL A 287 10.62 -19.95 10.24
N ASN A 288 10.13 -19.98 11.48
CA ASN A 288 10.84 -19.37 12.61
C ASN A 288 11.66 -20.44 13.34
N LYS A 289 12.99 -20.35 13.29
CA LYS A 289 13.88 -21.19 14.10
C LYS A 289 13.85 -20.73 15.57
N GLY A 290 14.05 -21.63 16.51
CA GLY A 290 14.14 -21.35 17.94
C GLY A 290 12.80 -21.16 18.64
N LEU A 291 11.68 -21.57 18.04
CA LEU A 291 10.37 -21.53 18.70
C LEU A 291 10.28 -22.69 19.71
N THR A 292 10.21 -22.36 21.00
CA THR A 292 10.13 -23.36 22.07
C THR A 292 8.70 -23.57 22.56
N LEU A 293 8.44 -24.67 23.28
CA LEU A 293 7.17 -24.88 23.97
C LEU A 293 6.82 -23.72 24.91
N GLN A 294 7.80 -23.20 25.66
CA GLN A 294 7.57 -22.05 26.55
C GLN A 294 7.13 -20.82 25.74
N GLY A 295 7.75 -20.59 24.58
CA GLY A 295 7.35 -19.53 23.65
C GLY A 295 5.92 -19.70 23.15
N LEU A 296 5.52 -20.92 22.79
CA LEU A 296 4.13 -21.23 22.45
C LEU A 296 3.17 -20.99 23.62
N MET A 297 3.55 -21.37 24.85
CA MET A 297 2.70 -21.18 26.02
C MET A 297 2.45 -19.70 26.34
N LEU A 298 3.39 -18.80 26.02
CA LEU A 298 3.16 -17.35 26.15
C LEU A 298 1.99 -16.88 25.28
N LEU A 299 1.78 -17.50 24.12
CA LEU A 299 0.73 -17.12 23.17
C LEU A 299 -0.67 -17.53 23.62
N THR A 300 -0.79 -18.25 24.75
CA THR A 300 -2.12 -18.63 25.27
C THR A 300 -2.98 -17.42 25.64
N GLY A 301 -2.36 -16.27 25.95
CA GLY A 301 -3.06 -15.00 26.14
C GLY A 301 -3.91 -14.53 24.94
N LEU A 302 -3.73 -15.11 23.75
CA LEU A 302 -4.49 -14.78 22.54
C LEU A 302 -5.90 -15.38 22.54
N LYS A 303 -6.77 -14.92 23.44
CA LYS A 303 -8.10 -15.51 23.70
C LYS A 303 -8.98 -15.76 22.46
N ARG A 304 -8.82 -14.97 21.40
CA ARG A 304 -9.58 -15.09 20.15
C ARG A 304 -8.91 -15.92 19.07
N LEU A 305 -7.75 -16.54 19.34
CA LEU A 305 -7.00 -17.31 18.35
C LEU A 305 -7.77 -18.56 17.91
N GLN A 306 -8.00 -18.66 16.60
CA GLN A 306 -8.71 -19.75 15.92
C GLN A 306 -7.76 -20.57 15.02
N CYS A 307 -6.68 -19.94 14.52
CA CYS A 307 -5.68 -20.60 13.68
C CYS A 307 -4.27 -20.28 14.17
N LEU A 308 -3.43 -21.30 14.28
CA LEU A 308 -2.01 -21.18 14.57
C LEU A 308 -1.27 -22.01 13.53
N ASP A 309 -0.55 -21.35 12.63
CA ASP A 309 0.29 -21.98 11.63
C ASP A 309 1.74 -21.95 12.10
N VAL A 310 2.31 -23.12 12.40
CA VAL A 310 3.71 -23.28 12.80
C VAL A 310 4.33 -24.39 11.96
N ASN A 311 5.61 -24.27 11.63
CA ASN A 311 6.32 -25.39 11.01
C ASN A 311 6.50 -26.49 12.05
N ILE A 312 6.04 -27.70 11.73
CA ILE A 312 6.36 -28.88 12.53
C ILE A 312 7.75 -29.35 12.11
N ASP A 313 8.69 -29.30 13.05
CA ASP A 313 10.07 -29.73 12.87
C ASP A 313 10.62 -30.37 14.15
N ALA A 314 11.95 -30.49 14.27
CA ALA A 314 12.59 -31.08 15.44
C ALA A 314 12.44 -30.24 16.72
N GLU A 315 12.22 -28.93 16.59
CA GLU A 315 12.08 -28.01 17.72
C GLU A 315 10.60 -27.85 18.11
N VAL A 316 9.70 -27.84 17.12
CA VAL A 316 8.24 -27.69 17.31
C VAL A 316 7.54 -28.98 16.90
N THR A 317 7.22 -29.82 17.89
CA THR A 317 6.54 -31.10 17.64
C THR A 317 5.02 -30.95 17.55
N LYS A 318 4.33 -31.95 16.97
CA LYS A 318 2.86 -31.98 16.93
C LYS A 318 2.26 -32.01 18.33
N GLU A 319 2.94 -32.63 19.28
CA GLU A 319 2.55 -32.73 20.68
C GLU A 319 2.57 -31.35 21.36
N MET A 320 3.59 -30.53 21.08
CA MET A 320 3.63 -29.16 21.59
C MET A 320 2.46 -28.31 21.08
N VAL A 321 2.11 -28.43 19.80
CA VAL A 321 0.96 -27.72 19.21
C VAL A 321 -0.37 -28.21 19.78
N LYS A 322 -0.51 -29.51 20.02
CA LYS A 322 -1.68 -30.07 20.74
C LYS A 322 -1.79 -29.51 22.16
N SER A 323 -0.68 -29.50 22.91
CA SER A 323 -0.63 -28.95 24.28
C SER A 323 -0.99 -27.47 24.31
N PHE A 324 -0.53 -26.69 23.32
CA PHE A 324 -0.93 -25.29 23.14
C PHE A 324 -2.45 -25.14 23.00
N TRP A 325 -3.09 -25.89 22.10
CA TRP A 325 -4.54 -25.79 21.90
C TRP A 325 -5.34 -26.28 23.12
N ALA A 326 -4.86 -27.30 23.83
CA ALA A 326 -5.48 -27.75 25.07
C ALA A 326 -5.45 -26.64 26.15
N ALA A 327 -4.28 -26.01 26.35
CA ALA A 327 -4.14 -24.88 27.26
C ALA A 327 -5.02 -23.69 26.83
N GLN A 328 -5.13 -23.45 25.53
CA GLN A 328 -5.98 -22.38 24.99
C GLN A 328 -7.46 -22.58 25.27
N GLN A 329 -7.94 -23.81 25.09
CA GLN A 329 -9.32 -24.17 25.40
C GLN A 329 -9.62 -24.03 26.90
N GLN A 330 -8.70 -24.44 27.77
CA GLN A 330 -8.84 -24.26 29.23
C GLN A 330 -8.96 -22.78 29.60
N GLN A 331 -8.15 -21.89 29.00
CA GLN A 331 -8.26 -20.44 29.25
C GLN A 331 -9.54 -19.80 28.71
N GLN A 332 -10.18 -20.39 27.69
CA GLN A 332 -11.47 -19.88 27.17
C GLN A 332 -12.67 -20.27 28.05
N GLN A 333 -12.50 -21.20 28.98
CA GLN A 333 -13.54 -21.64 29.92
C GLN A 333 -13.54 -20.87 31.25
N LEU A 334 -12.48 -20.09 31.52
CA LEU A 334 -12.32 -19.23 32.71
C LEU A 334 -12.76 -17.79 32.42
#